data_AF-A0A366A0Y2-F1
#
_entry.id   AF-A0A366A0Y2-F1
#
_cell.length_a   1.000
_cell.length_b   1.000
_cell.length_c   1.000
_cell.angle_alpha   90.00
_cell.angle_beta   90.00
_cell.angle_gamma   90.00
#
_symmetry.space_group_name_H-M   'P 1'
#
loop_
_entity.id
_entity.type
_entity.pdbx_description
1 polymer ?
#
loop_
_entity_poly.entity_id
_entity_poly.type
_entity_poly.pdbx_seq_one_letter_code
_entity_poly.pdbx_strand_id
1 'polypeptide(L)'
;MSRDDQPLDLGETELSAQDERRVRREHDLDRPGVFDERNAVDERAAERAELWPEEAAVGSADPEAQAREVLRDSDLRTEVPESAPDSFIERRKPDETT
;
A
#
# COMPACT_ATOMS: atom_id res chain seq x y z
N MET A 1 -16.76 35.78 7.27
CA MET A 1 -16.66 34.37 6.84
C MET A 1 -15.38 34.26 6.04
N SER A 2 -14.33 33.72 6.66
CA SER A 2 -12.99 33.63 6.07
C SER A 2 -13.00 32.62 4.93
N ARG A 3 -12.19 32.85 3.88
CA ARG A 3 -12.10 31.99 2.69
C ARG A 3 -11.40 30.64 2.96
N ASP A 4 -10.98 30.40 4.20
CA ASP A 4 -10.21 29.21 4.63
C ASP A 4 -11.08 28.00 4.98
N ASP A 5 -12.41 28.10 4.84
CA ASP A 5 -13.38 27.04 5.19
C ASP A 5 -14.04 26.41 3.93
N GLN A 6 -13.48 26.67 2.75
CA GLN A 6 -13.90 25.93 1.55
C GLN A 6 -13.15 24.60 1.53
N PRO A 7 -13.85 23.45 1.47
CA PRO A 7 -13.18 22.17 1.30
C PRO A 7 -12.33 22.24 0.03
N LEU A 8 -11.09 21.74 0.11
CA LEU A 8 -10.22 21.63 -1.04
C LEU A 8 -10.94 20.81 -2.12
N ASP A 9 -11.12 21.39 -3.31
CA ASP A 9 -11.59 20.67 -4.47
C ASP A 9 -10.46 19.77 -4.95
N LEU A 10 -10.46 18.52 -4.47
CA LEU A 10 -9.45 17.52 -4.80
C LEU A 10 -9.67 16.88 -6.20
N GLY A 11 -10.69 17.32 -6.95
CA GLY A 11 -11.12 16.67 -8.19
C GLY A 11 -11.74 15.27 -7.93
N GLU A 12 -12.01 14.51 -9.00
CA GLU A 12 -12.37 13.11 -8.84
C GLU A 12 -11.15 12.32 -8.37
N THR A 13 -11.19 11.87 -7.11
CA THR A 13 -10.17 11.00 -6.50
C THR A 13 -10.41 9.53 -6.79
N GLU A 14 -11.56 9.19 -7.38
CA GLU A 14 -11.92 7.84 -7.79
C GLU A 14 -11.55 7.61 -9.26
N LEU A 15 -10.86 6.50 -9.53
CA LEU A 15 -10.61 6.05 -10.89
C LEU A 15 -11.92 5.68 -11.60
N SER A 16 -12.02 5.99 -12.89
CA SER A 16 -13.11 5.44 -13.69
C SER A 16 -13.02 3.91 -13.70
N ALA A 17 -14.16 3.22 -13.82
CA ALA A 17 -14.18 1.75 -13.86
C ALA A 17 -13.32 1.15 -15.01
N GLN A 18 -13.06 1.92 -16.08
CA GLN A 18 -12.16 1.48 -17.15
C GLN A 18 -10.68 1.61 -16.74
N ASP A 19 -10.35 2.71 -16.07
CA ASP A 19 -9.00 2.97 -15.58
C ASP A 19 -8.64 2.04 -14.43
N GLU A 20 -9.55 1.80 -13.50
CA GLU A 20 -9.38 0.81 -12.43
C GLU A 20 -9.08 -0.58 -13.00
N ARG A 21 -9.85 -1.03 -14.00
CA ARG A 21 -9.58 -2.31 -14.68
C ARG A 21 -8.26 -2.33 -15.42
N ARG A 22 -7.78 -1.18 -15.91
CA ARG A 22 -6.47 -1.09 -16.57
C ARG A 22 -5.35 -1.21 -15.54
N VAL A 23 -5.41 -0.39 -14.48
CA VAL A 23 -4.45 -0.40 -13.36
C VAL A 23 -4.36 -1.78 -12.73
N ARG A 24 -5.49 -2.43 -12.44
CA ARG A 24 -5.51 -3.80 -11.89
C ARG A 24 -4.78 -4.83 -12.76
N ARG A 25 -4.85 -4.69 -14.08
CA ARG A 25 -4.10 -5.56 -15.00
C ARG A 25 -2.63 -5.19 -15.10
N GLU A 26 -2.31 -3.90 -15.16
CA GLU A 26 -0.93 -3.41 -15.25
C GLU A 26 -0.12 -3.77 -14.01
N HIS A 27 -0.77 -3.80 -12.84
CA HIS A 27 -0.14 -4.09 -11.55
C HIS A 27 -0.39 -5.52 -11.05
N ASP A 28 -0.91 -6.43 -11.89
CA ASP A 28 -1.17 -7.82 -11.52
C ASP A 28 -2.13 -8.02 -10.32
N LEU A 29 -2.98 -7.04 -9.99
CA LEU A 29 -3.92 -7.10 -8.87
C LEU A 29 -5.03 -8.14 -9.07
N ASP A 30 -5.26 -8.56 -10.31
CA ASP A 30 -6.15 -9.67 -10.66
C ASP A 30 -5.47 -11.05 -10.57
N ARG A 31 -4.15 -11.07 -10.33
CA ARG A 31 -3.31 -12.28 -10.24
C ARG A 31 -2.43 -12.21 -8.99
N PRO A 32 -3.02 -12.35 -7.79
CA PRO A 32 -2.32 -12.13 -6.53
C PRO A 32 -1.05 -12.98 -6.38
N GLY A 33 -1.01 -14.23 -6.88
CA GLY A 33 0.20 -15.04 -6.85
C GLY A 33 1.37 -14.45 -7.67
N VAL A 34 1.08 -13.83 -8.83
CA VAL A 34 2.12 -13.17 -9.65
C VAL A 34 2.60 -11.89 -8.97
N PHE A 35 1.68 -11.13 -8.37
CA PHE A 35 2.02 -9.95 -7.58
C PHE A 35 2.93 -10.31 -6.39
N ASP A 36 2.59 -11.39 -5.67
CA ASP A 36 3.36 -11.87 -4.53
C ASP A 36 4.76 -12.33 -4.93
N GLU A 37 4.88 -13.11 -6.00
CA GLU A 37 6.16 -13.58 -6.54
C GLU A 37 7.04 -12.39 -6.97
N ARG A 38 6.48 -11.40 -7.67
CA ARG A 38 7.22 -10.22 -8.13
C ARG A 38 7.75 -9.38 -6.97
N ASN A 39 6.97 -9.30 -5.89
CA ASN A 39 7.30 -8.50 -4.70
C ASN A 39 7.99 -9.30 -3.58
N ALA A 40 8.33 -10.58 -3.84
CA ALA A 40 8.95 -11.50 -2.90
C ALA A 40 8.22 -11.54 -1.55
N VAL A 41 6.88 -11.61 -1.60
CA VAL A 41 6.03 -11.49 -0.41
C VAL A 41 6.27 -12.62 0.57
N ASP A 42 6.47 -13.86 0.11
CA ASP A 42 6.70 -15.01 0.99
C ASP A 42 8.06 -14.91 1.71
N GLU A 43 9.13 -14.56 1.00
CA GLU A 43 10.45 -14.39 1.61
C GLU A 43 10.45 -13.25 2.64
N ARG A 44 9.89 -12.09 2.27
CA ARG A 44 9.79 -10.92 3.16
C ARG A 44 8.87 -11.16 4.34
N ALA A 45 7.80 -11.95 4.16
CA ALA A 45 6.89 -12.30 5.25
C ALA A 45 7.58 -13.19 6.29
N ALA A 46 8.42 -14.15 5.86
CA ALA A 46 9.17 -14.99 6.78
C ALA A 46 10.12 -14.18 7.68
N GLU A 47 10.85 -13.21 7.11
CA GLU A 47 11.74 -12.32 7.87
C GLU A 47 10.94 -11.41 8.82
N ARG A 48 9.81 -10.87 8.35
CA ARG A 48 8.97 -9.95 9.13
C ARG A 48 8.16 -10.64 10.23
N ALA A 49 7.90 -11.95 10.09
CA ALA A 49 7.20 -12.75 11.09
C ALA A 49 8.04 -13.02 12.34
N GLU A 50 9.34 -12.68 12.33
CA GLU A 50 10.20 -12.74 13.52
C GLU A 50 9.73 -11.73 14.58
N LEU A 51 8.95 -12.24 15.54
CA LEU A 51 8.43 -11.43 16.64
C LEU A 51 9.49 -11.19 17.71
N TRP A 52 9.51 -9.96 18.22
CA TRP A 52 10.25 -9.62 19.42
C TRP A 52 9.59 -10.24 20.65
N PRO A 53 10.32 -10.42 21.78
CA PRO A 53 9.75 -10.99 23.00
C PRO A 53 8.47 -10.27 23.47
N GLU A 54 8.43 -8.95 23.35
CA GLU A 54 7.28 -8.12 23.70
C GLU A 54 6.08 -8.37 22.79
N GLU A 55 6.32 -8.60 21.50
CA GLU A 55 5.28 -8.88 20.51
C GLU A 55 4.75 -10.31 20.67
N ALA A 56 5.63 -11.27 20.94
CA ALA A 56 5.26 -12.64 21.27
C ALA A 56 4.40 -12.72 22.55
N ALA A 57 4.65 -11.82 23.53
CA ALA A 57 3.87 -11.75 24.76
C ALA A 57 2.43 -11.25 24.53
N VAL A 58 2.22 -10.34 23.57
CA VAL A 58 0.87 -9.90 23.14
C VAL A 58 0.22 -10.97 22.25
N GLY A 59 1.03 -11.67 21.46
CA GLY A 59 0.64 -12.78 20.61
C GLY A 59 -0.05 -12.32 19.31
N SER A 60 0.34 -12.94 18.20
CA SER A 60 -0.42 -12.94 16.96
C SER A 60 -0.82 -14.39 16.64
N ALA A 61 -2.04 -14.60 16.16
CA ALA A 61 -2.53 -15.95 15.85
C ALA A 61 -1.76 -16.56 14.66
N ASP A 62 -1.32 -15.73 13.73
CA ASP A 62 -0.50 -16.10 12.58
C ASP A 62 0.34 -14.87 12.14
N PRO A 63 1.56 -14.72 12.69
CA PRO A 63 2.45 -13.60 12.36
C PRO A 63 2.83 -13.56 10.88
N GLU A 64 2.91 -14.72 10.23
CA GLU A 64 3.32 -14.83 8.84
C GLU A 64 2.19 -14.40 7.89
N ALA A 65 0.95 -14.82 8.17
CA ALA A 65 -0.21 -14.32 7.44
C ALA A 65 -0.39 -12.81 7.61
N GLN A 66 -0.22 -12.30 8.84
CA GLN A 66 -0.26 -10.87 9.11
C GLN A 66 0.83 -10.11 8.32
N ALA A 67 2.05 -10.64 8.29
CA ALA A 67 3.15 -10.04 7.55
C ALA A 67 2.86 -9.98 6.04
N ARG A 68 2.32 -11.05 5.45
CA ARG A 68 1.91 -11.07 4.03
C ARG A 68 0.89 -9.99 3.71
N GLU A 69 -0.13 -9.83 4.54
CA GLU A 69 -1.20 -8.86 4.29
C GLU A 69 -0.68 -7.42 4.35
N VAL A 70 0.15 -7.12 5.36
CA VAL A 70 0.78 -5.79 5.49
C VAL A 70 1.71 -5.50 4.31
N LEU A 71 2.49 -6.48 3.85
CA LEU A 71 3.38 -6.31 2.71
C LEU A 71 2.59 -6.08 1.41
N ARG A 72 1.54 -6.87 1.15
CA ARG A 72 0.69 -6.68 -0.03
C ARG A 72 0.05 -5.29 -0.06
N ASP A 73 -0.48 -4.82 1.07
CA ASP A 73 -1.05 -3.48 1.17
C ASP A 73 0.01 -2.40 0.93
N SER A 74 1.19 -2.54 1.53
CA SER A 74 2.29 -1.58 1.37
C SER A 74 2.80 -1.50 -0.08
N ASP A 75 2.98 -2.64 -0.73
CA ASP A 75 3.44 -2.70 -2.12
C ASP A 75 2.35 -2.16 -3.06
N LEU A 76 1.07 -2.47 -2.81
CA LEU A 76 -0.06 -1.89 -3.55
C LEU A 76 -0.09 -0.36 -3.48
N ARG A 77 0.04 0.23 -2.29
CA ARG A 77 0.06 1.69 -2.11
C ARG A 77 1.29 2.35 -2.75
N THR A 78 2.40 1.62 -2.80
CA THR A 78 3.63 2.08 -3.46
C THR A 78 3.48 2.11 -4.97
N GLU A 79 2.87 1.07 -5.54
CA GLU A 79 2.69 0.91 -6.97
C GLU A 79 1.53 1.72 -7.53
N VAL A 80 0.44 1.79 -6.77
CA VAL A 80 -0.81 2.47 -7.13
C VAL A 80 -1.18 3.41 -5.98
N PRO A 81 -0.62 4.64 -5.95
CA PRO A 81 -0.85 5.60 -4.87
C PRO A 81 -2.33 5.93 -4.63
N GLU A 82 -3.14 5.87 -5.70
CA GLU A 82 -4.59 6.10 -5.65
C GLU A 82 -5.35 4.98 -4.91
N SER A 83 -4.72 3.83 -4.66
CA SER A 83 -5.31 2.73 -3.87
C SER A 83 -5.45 3.05 -2.39
N ALA A 84 -4.81 4.13 -1.92
CA ALA A 84 -4.98 4.64 -0.57
C ALA A 84 -5.08 6.17 -0.60
N PRO A 85 -6.26 6.69 -0.96
CA PRO A 85 -6.47 8.12 -1.15
C PRO A 85 -6.20 8.94 0.13
N ASP A 86 -6.46 8.35 1.30
CA ASP A 86 -6.19 8.97 2.61
C ASP A 86 -4.71 8.89 3.02
N SER A 87 -3.87 8.13 2.32
CA SER A 87 -2.44 7.96 2.63
C SER A 87 -1.53 8.55 1.54
N PHE A 88 -1.97 9.60 0.86
CA PHE A 88 -1.19 10.26 -0.19
C PHE A 88 0.26 10.52 0.25
N ILE A 89 1.21 9.89 -0.45
CA ILE A 89 2.65 10.07 -0.21
C ILE A 89 3.21 10.95 -1.31
N GLU A 90 3.60 12.18 -0.95
CA GLU A 90 4.33 13.08 -1.84
C GLU A 90 5.71 12.45 -2.14
N ARG A 91 5.91 11.98 -3.38
CA ARG A 91 7.21 11.47 -3.82
C ARG A 91 8.15 12.64 -4.11
N ARG A 92 8.90 13.08 -3.10
CA ARG A 92 10.03 13.98 -3.35
C ARG A 92 11.18 13.22 -3.99
N LYS A 93 11.76 13.81 -5.03
CA LYS A 93 13.00 13.28 -5.60
C LYS A 93 14.19 13.71 -4.73
N PRO A 94 15.23 12.87 -4.61
CA PRO A 94 16.39 13.17 -3.77
C PRO A 94 17.11 14.48 -4.16
N ASP A 95 16.99 14.92 -5.41
CA ASP A 95 17.51 16.18 -5.95
C ASP A 95 16.73 17.44 -5.51
N GLU A 96 15.58 17.30 -4.83
CA GLU A 96 14.73 18.43 -4.39
C GLU A 96 15.05 18.93 -2.97
N THR A 97 16.07 18.37 -2.32
CA THR A 97 16.55 18.85 -1.01
C THR A 97 17.74 19.79 -1.23
N THR A 98 17.48 21.08 -1.43
CA THR A 98 18.51 22.14 -1.43
C THR A 98 18.62 22.80 -0.07
#